data_AF-Q82EM9-F1
#
_entry.id   AF-Q82EM9-F1
#
_cell.length_a   1.000
_cell.length_b   1.000
_cell.length_c   1.000
_cell.angle_alpha   90.00
_cell.angle_beta   90.00
_cell.angle_gamma   90.00
#
_symmetry.space_group_name_H-M   'P 1'
#
loop_
_entity.id
_entity.type
_entity.pdbx_description
1 polymer ?
#
loop_
_entity_poly.entity_id
_entity_poly.type
_entity_poly.pdbx_seq_one_letter_code
_entity_poly.pdbx_strand_id
1 'polypeptide(L)'
;MSLDPAHTPDPAHPHDQEAAHAEDPARAIGSARLLDVDPLLDDPGTRIVVCCGSGGVGKTTTAAALGLRAAERGRKVVVLTIDPARRLAQSMGIDSLDNIPRRVKGIDDSASGELHAMMLDMKRTFDEIVEAHADRERAAAILSNPFYQSLSAGFAGTQEYMAMEKLGQLRARDEWDLIIVDTPPSRSALDFLDAPKRLGSFLDGKLIRLLTAPAKLGGRAGMKFLNVGMSMMTGTLGKLLGGQLLKDVQTFVAAMDTTFGGFRTRADATYKLLQAPGTAFLVVAAPERDALREAAYFVERLAAEDMPLAGLVLNRVHGSGAAQLSAERALAAAENLDLAADPGSTENLEESRIVDQEGGKAGLRNSPDTYGSSESPADLTPADQTPASSEGSPATDGAVEQLTAGLLILHAERMQLLSREQRTRDRFAALHPEVAVAEVAALPGDVHDLTGLRDIGDRLAANRPELPTSPGGA
;
A
#
# COMPACT_ATOMS: atom_id res chain seq x y z
N MET A 1 -21.33 -1.72 78.31
CA MET A 1 -22.00 -0.40 78.41
C MET A 1 -21.15 0.60 77.66
N SER A 2 -21.78 1.19 76.65
CA SER A 2 -21.57 2.48 75.98
C SER A 2 -20.15 3.04 75.77
N LEU A 3 -19.82 3.18 74.47
CA LEU A 3 -18.83 4.09 73.90
C LEU A 3 -19.40 5.52 73.88
N ASP A 4 -18.59 6.50 74.25
CA ASP A 4 -18.86 7.95 74.11
C ASP A 4 -18.11 8.51 72.88
N PRO A 5 -18.67 9.48 72.13
CA PRO A 5 -18.11 9.96 70.86
C PRO A 5 -17.22 11.21 71.03
N ALA A 6 -16.15 11.28 70.24
CA ALA A 6 -15.23 12.42 70.19
C ALA A 6 -15.60 13.42 69.08
N HIS A 7 -15.85 14.65 69.53
CA HIS A 7 -15.49 15.96 68.97
C HIS A 7 -15.28 16.14 67.44
N THR A 8 -16.14 16.98 66.86
CA THR A 8 -15.82 17.88 65.71
C THR A 8 -15.41 19.27 66.22
N PRO A 9 -14.58 20.00 65.46
CA PRO A 9 -15.03 21.30 64.97
C PRO A 9 -14.68 21.60 63.48
N ASP A 10 -15.42 22.60 63.00
CA ASP A 10 -15.67 23.18 61.66
C ASP A 10 -14.44 23.68 60.84
N PRO A 11 -14.46 23.64 59.49
CA PRO A 11 -13.51 24.40 58.66
C PRO A 11 -14.11 25.69 58.10
N ALA A 12 -13.44 26.81 58.36
CA ALA A 12 -13.65 28.10 57.72
C ALA A 12 -13.14 28.12 56.27
N HIS A 13 -13.88 28.80 55.38
CA HIS A 13 -13.43 29.22 54.04
C HIS A 13 -12.20 30.14 54.11
N PRO A 14 -11.33 30.13 53.06
CA PRO A 14 -11.34 31.29 52.17
C PRO A 14 -11.05 31.01 50.68
N HIS A 15 -11.25 32.08 49.93
CA HIS A 15 -11.21 32.34 48.49
C HIS A 15 -9.90 32.08 47.72
N ASP A 16 -10.09 31.89 46.41
CA ASP A 16 -9.30 32.31 45.26
C ASP A 16 -7.83 31.85 45.12
N GLN A 17 -7.62 30.86 44.26
CA GLN A 17 -6.47 30.79 43.35
C GLN A 17 -6.77 29.84 42.17
N GLU A 18 -7.51 30.36 41.20
CA GLU A 18 -7.63 29.77 39.87
C GLU A 18 -6.41 30.22 39.06
N ALA A 19 -5.30 29.48 39.19
CA ALA A 19 -4.12 29.64 38.35
C ALA A 19 -4.18 28.60 37.23
N ALA A 20 -4.38 29.12 36.02
CA ALA A 20 -4.41 28.39 34.77
C ALA A 20 -3.19 27.46 34.62
N HIS A 21 -3.43 26.16 34.74
CA HIS A 21 -2.57 25.16 34.14
C HIS A 21 -2.79 25.23 32.62
N ALA A 22 -1.88 25.90 31.93
CA ALA A 22 -1.75 25.78 30.48
C ALA A 22 -1.48 24.31 30.16
N GLU A 23 -2.49 23.63 29.63
CA GLU A 23 -2.38 22.28 29.12
C GLU A 23 -1.36 22.25 27.97
N ASP A 24 -0.32 21.44 28.13
CA ASP A 24 0.66 21.13 27.11
C ASP A 24 -0.04 20.38 25.94
N PRO A 25 -0.10 20.95 24.73
CA PRO A 25 -0.82 20.35 23.60
C PRO A 25 -0.15 19.08 23.04
N ALA A 26 0.99 18.64 23.61
CA ALA A 26 1.67 17.40 23.24
C ALA A 26 1.11 16.13 23.91
N ARG A 27 0.05 16.23 24.72
CA ARG A 27 -0.50 15.10 25.51
C ARG A 27 -1.93 14.73 25.13
N ALA A 28 -2.13 14.32 23.88
CA ALA A 28 -3.38 13.67 23.44
C ALA A 28 -3.09 12.47 22.54
N ILE A 29 -2.52 11.40 23.12
CA ILE A 29 -2.70 10.06 22.54
C ILE A 29 -4.14 9.64 22.87
N GLY A 30 -5.07 10.03 22.00
CA GLY A 30 -6.46 9.62 22.07
C GLY A 30 -6.62 8.18 21.61
N SER A 31 -6.97 7.29 22.54
CA SER A 31 -7.75 6.06 22.34
C SER A 31 -7.19 4.89 21.49
N ALA A 32 -6.20 5.06 20.63
CA ALA A 32 -5.66 3.94 19.84
C ALA A 32 -4.64 3.11 20.64
N ARG A 33 -4.75 1.79 20.60
CA ARG A 33 -3.69 0.91 21.13
C ARG A 33 -2.42 1.11 20.30
N LEU A 34 -1.26 1.13 20.92
CA LEU A 34 0.02 1.22 20.19
C LEU A 34 0.40 -0.17 19.66
N LEU A 35 0.82 -0.23 18.39
CA LEU A 35 1.40 -1.42 17.79
C LEU A 35 2.92 -1.36 17.90
N ASP A 36 3.50 -2.27 18.68
CA ASP A 36 4.93 -2.55 18.67
C ASP A 36 5.18 -3.79 17.81
N VAL A 37 5.96 -3.63 16.74
CA VAL A 37 6.25 -4.73 15.81
C VAL A 37 7.32 -5.68 16.32
N ASP A 38 8.19 -5.26 17.26
CA ASP A 38 9.30 -6.11 17.73
C ASP A 38 8.81 -7.41 18.38
N PRO A 39 7.85 -7.38 19.34
CA PRO A 39 7.31 -8.61 19.91
C PRO A 39 6.68 -9.55 18.87
N LEU A 40 6.06 -8.99 17.83
CA LEU A 40 5.47 -9.77 16.73
C LEU A 40 6.56 -10.47 15.90
N LEU A 41 7.65 -9.76 15.60
CA LEU A 41 8.74 -10.29 14.78
C LEU A 41 9.59 -11.31 15.54
N ASP A 42 9.81 -11.09 16.84
CA ASP A 42 10.63 -11.93 17.71
C ASP A 42 9.93 -13.22 18.13
N ASP A 43 8.59 -13.25 18.14
CA ASP A 43 7.84 -14.45 18.51
C ASP A 43 8.09 -15.58 17.50
N PRO A 44 8.73 -16.69 17.91
CA PRO A 44 8.94 -17.84 17.02
C PRO A 44 7.62 -18.53 16.61
N GLY A 45 6.54 -18.28 17.34
CA GLY A 45 5.18 -18.69 16.98
C GLY A 45 4.65 -17.96 15.75
N THR A 46 5.09 -16.72 15.51
CA THR A 46 4.77 -15.97 14.30
C THR A 46 5.61 -16.46 13.13
N ARG A 47 4.96 -17.19 12.21
CA ARG A 47 5.58 -17.80 11.03
C ARG A 47 5.22 -17.08 9.73
N ILE A 48 4.10 -16.35 9.69
CA ILE A 48 3.63 -15.63 8.51
C ILE A 48 3.18 -14.21 8.91
N VAL A 49 3.66 -13.20 8.21
CA VAL A 49 3.14 -11.82 8.30
C VAL A 49 2.66 -11.37 6.93
N VAL A 50 1.39 -10.96 6.81
CA VAL A 50 0.81 -10.50 5.55
C VAL A 50 0.61 -8.99 5.60
N CYS A 51 1.25 -8.26 4.69
CA CYS A 51 1.06 -6.81 4.52
C CYS A 51 -0.02 -6.55 3.48
N CYS A 52 -1.16 -6.00 3.88
CA CYS A 52 -2.30 -5.68 3.03
C CYS A 52 -2.70 -4.20 3.13
N GLY A 53 -3.59 -3.73 2.24
CA GLY A 53 -3.96 -2.31 2.16
C GLY A 53 -4.06 -1.80 0.73
N SER A 54 -4.47 -0.55 0.59
CA SER A 54 -4.74 0.09 -0.70
C SER A 54 -3.47 0.29 -1.55
N GLY A 55 -3.64 0.68 -2.81
CA GLY A 55 -2.51 0.97 -3.70
C GLY A 55 -1.71 2.19 -3.24
N GLY A 56 -0.38 2.13 -3.34
CA GLY A 56 0.48 3.31 -3.14
C GLY A 56 0.75 3.74 -1.70
N VAL A 57 0.24 3.01 -0.70
CA VAL A 57 0.40 3.34 0.74
C VAL A 57 1.72 2.86 1.39
N GLY A 58 2.57 2.15 0.64
CA GLY A 58 3.88 1.69 1.13
C GLY A 58 3.92 0.27 1.70
N LYS A 59 3.01 -0.62 1.28
CA LYS A 59 3.01 -2.06 1.65
C LYS A 59 4.35 -2.74 1.40
N THR A 60 4.88 -2.63 0.18
CA THR A 60 6.14 -3.27 -0.22
C THR A 60 7.32 -2.79 0.61
N THR A 61 7.41 -1.48 0.86
CA THR A 61 8.45 -0.90 1.71
C THR A 61 8.31 -1.36 3.16
N THR A 62 7.08 -1.42 3.67
CA THR A 62 6.78 -1.93 5.02
C THR A 62 7.17 -3.41 5.15
N ALA A 63 6.79 -4.25 4.18
CA ALA A 63 7.14 -5.67 4.16
C ALA A 63 8.66 -5.89 4.09
N ALA A 64 9.36 -5.11 3.27
CA ALA A 64 10.82 -5.16 3.17
C ALA A 64 11.50 -4.72 4.47
N ALA A 65 11.01 -3.66 5.11
CA ALA A 65 11.54 -3.14 6.38
C ALA A 65 11.31 -4.12 7.54
N LEU A 66 10.11 -4.70 7.65
CA LEU A 66 9.82 -5.76 8.63
C LEU A 66 10.72 -6.99 8.41
N GLY A 67 10.96 -7.36 7.15
CA GLY A 67 11.81 -8.50 6.82
C GLY A 67 13.26 -8.29 7.18
N LEU A 68 13.79 -7.11 6.83
CA LEU A 68 15.12 -6.68 7.21
C LEU A 68 15.27 -6.67 8.73
N ARG A 69 14.33 -6.03 9.43
CA ARG A 69 14.35 -5.93 10.88
C ARG A 69 14.33 -7.31 11.56
N ALA A 70 13.44 -8.20 11.15
CA ALA A 70 13.39 -9.55 11.72
C ALA A 70 14.69 -10.34 11.44
N ALA A 71 15.30 -10.17 10.27
CA ALA A 71 16.56 -10.81 9.92
C ALA A 71 17.73 -10.27 10.76
N GLU A 72 17.85 -8.96 10.92
CA GLU A 72 18.88 -8.33 11.77
C GLU A 72 18.69 -8.66 13.26
N ARG A 73 17.50 -9.15 13.64
CA ARG A 73 17.18 -9.69 14.98
C ARG A 73 17.35 -11.21 15.09
N GLY A 74 17.95 -11.85 14.08
CA GLY A 74 18.37 -13.25 14.16
C GLY A 74 17.43 -14.26 13.51
N ARG A 75 16.35 -13.82 12.85
CA ARG A 75 15.44 -14.74 12.16
C ARG A 75 15.90 -15.04 10.75
N LYS A 76 15.58 -16.25 10.27
CA LYS A 76 15.67 -16.58 8.84
C LYS A 76 14.36 -16.24 8.15
N VAL A 77 14.38 -15.18 7.35
CA VAL A 77 13.20 -14.53 6.78
C VAL A 77 13.20 -14.66 5.26
N VAL A 78 12.01 -14.84 4.66
CA VAL A 78 11.79 -14.60 3.24
C VAL A 78 10.68 -13.59 3.02
N VAL A 79 10.95 -12.56 2.22
CA VAL A 79 9.94 -11.61 1.73
C VAL A 79 9.45 -12.06 0.35
N LEU A 80 8.19 -12.46 0.28
CA LEU A 80 7.49 -12.84 -0.95
C LEU A 80 6.66 -11.65 -1.44
N THR A 81 7.08 -10.99 -2.53
CA THR A 81 6.22 -10.02 -3.20
C THR A 81 5.39 -10.67 -4.30
N ILE A 82 4.10 -10.35 -4.31
CA ILE A 82 3.14 -10.74 -5.35
C ILE A 82 2.99 -9.60 -6.38
N ASP A 83 3.47 -8.39 -6.08
CA ASP A 83 3.42 -7.23 -6.98
C ASP A 83 4.49 -7.35 -8.09
N PRO A 84 4.10 -7.44 -9.38
CA PRO A 84 5.06 -7.54 -10.49
C PRO A 84 5.85 -6.25 -10.75
N ALA A 85 5.51 -5.13 -10.11
CA ALA A 85 6.10 -3.81 -10.38
C ALA A 85 7.57 -3.64 -9.95
N ARG A 86 8.26 -4.73 -9.56
CA ARG A 86 9.68 -4.76 -9.09
C ARG A 86 9.98 -3.83 -7.91
N ARG A 87 8.94 -3.34 -7.21
CA ARG A 87 9.07 -2.39 -6.09
C ARG A 87 9.93 -2.94 -4.96
N LEU A 88 9.79 -4.23 -4.65
CA LEU A 88 10.59 -4.87 -3.61
C LEU A 88 12.09 -4.85 -3.95
N ALA A 89 12.42 -5.19 -5.20
CA ALA A 89 13.80 -5.18 -5.68
C ALA A 89 14.40 -3.77 -5.60
N GLN A 90 13.63 -2.76 -6.01
CA GLN A 90 14.02 -1.35 -5.89
C GLN A 90 14.23 -0.92 -4.44
N SER A 91 13.30 -1.26 -3.53
CA SER A 91 13.42 -0.91 -2.10
C SER A 91 14.64 -1.55 -1.43
N MET A 92 15.05 -2.74 -1.88
CA MET A 92 16.23 -3.44 -1.34
C MET A 92 17.53 -3.10 -2.07
N GLY A 93 17.50 -2.31 -3.15
CA GLY A 93 18.67 -2.00 -3.96
C GLY A 93 19.24 -3.21 -4.71
N ILE A 94 18.40 -4.15 -5.17
CA ILE A 94 18.81 -5.35 -5.91
C ILE A 94 18.27 -5.34 -7.35
N ASP A 95 19.05 -5.88 -8.29
CA ASP A 95 18.77 -5.76 -9.73
C ASP A 95 17.48 -6.47 -10.18
N SER A 96 17.23 -7.66 -9.63
CA SER A 96 16.09 -8.48 -10.02
C SER A 96 15.74 -9.53 -8.96
N LEU A 97 14.46 -9.87 -8.96
CA LEU A 97 13.89 -10.99 -8.21
C LEU A 97 13.21 -11.93 -9.19
N ASP A 98 13.19 -13.21 -8.85
CA ASP A 98 12.49 -14.26 -9.60
C ASP A 98 11.74 -15.18 -8.63
N ASN A 99 11.23 -16.30 -9.15
CA ASN A 99 10.41 -17.26 -8.41
C ASN A 99 11.18 -18.09 -7.36
N ILE A 100 12.46 -17.78 -7.13
CA ILE A 100 13.33 -18.49 -6.20
C ILE A 100 13.79 -17.50 -5.12
N PRO A 101 13.66 -17.82 -3.82
CA PRO A 101 14.24 -17.04 -2.74
C PRO A 101 15.74 -16.79 -2.93
N ARG A 102 16.13 -15.51 -2.98
CA ARG A 102 17.52 -15.08 -3.08
C ARG A 102 17.94 -14.35 -1.83
N ARG A 103 19.10 -14.73 -1.27
CA ARG A 103 19.67 -14.07 -0.10
C ARG A 103 20.04 -12.62 -0.44
N VAL A 104 19.55 -11.69 0.37
CA VAL A 104 19.88 -10.26 0.33
C VAL A 104 21.20 -10.06 1.06
N LYS A 105 22.11 -9.31 0.45
CA LYS A 105 23.45 -9.00 1.01
C LYS A 105 23.44 -7.63 1.66
N GLY A 106 24.34 -7.39 2.62
CA GLY A 106 24.51 -6.07 3.25
C GLY A 106 23.58 -5.80 4.43
N ILE A 107 22.90 -6.84 4.93
CA ILE A 107 22.21 -6.79 6.23
C ILE A 107 23.21 -6.95 7.37
N ASP A 108 22.87 -6.47 8.57
CA ASP A 108 23.60 -6.81 9.80
C ASP A 108 23.29 -8.27 10.18
N ASP A 109 24.30 -9.14 10.09
CA ASP A 109 24.18 -10.57 10.42
C ASP A 109 24.80 -10.92 11.78
N SER A 110 25.05 -9.93 12.64
CA SER A 110 25.59 -10.15 14.00
C SER A 110 24.71 -11.06 14.85
N ALA A 111 23.39 -11.02 14.66
CA ALA A 111 22.42 -11.91 15.31
C ALA A 111 22.24 -13.27 14.59
N SER A 112 23.06 -13.56 13.57
CA SER A 112 23.02 -14.80 12.75
C SER A 112 21.73 -15.02 11.94
N GLY A 113 20.93 -13.97 11.69
CA GLY A 113 19.74 -14.07 10.85
C GLY A 113 20.05 -13.97 9.35
N GLU A 114 19.03 -14.21 8.53
CA GLU A 114 19.15 -14.15 7.08
C GLU A 114 17.91 -13.52 6.45
N LEU A 115 18.12 -12.60 5.51
CA LEU A 115 17.05 -12.05 4.69
C LEU A 115 17.12 -12.66 3.30
N HIS A 116 16.00 -13.25 2.86
CA HIS A 116 15.77 -13.67 1.49
C HIS A 116 14.62 -12.86 0.90
N ALA A 117 14.65 -12.66 -0.41
CA ALA A 117 13.57 -12.01 -1.14
C ALA A 117 13.26 -12.77 -2.43
N MET A 118 11.99 -12.75 -2.82
CA MET A 118 11.54 -13.31 -4.10
C MET A 118 10.33 -12.55 -4.63
N MET A 119 10.12 -12.67 -5.94
CA MET A 119 8.94 -12.14 -6.61
C MET A 119 8.19 -13.30 -7.25
N LEU A 120 6.88 -13.34 -7.03
CA LEU A 120 6.04 -14.37 -7.64
C LEU A 120 6.10 -14.27 -9.16
N ASP A 121 6.50 -15.36 -9.80
CA ASP A 121 6.31 -15.57 -11.23
C ASP A 121 5.16 -16.58 -11.39
N MET A 122 4.02 -16.09 -11.87
CA MET A 122 2.81 -16.89 -12.05
C MET A 122 3.05 -18.05 -13.01
N LYS A 123 3.68 -17.77 -14.16
CA LYS A 123 3.94 -18.78 -15.18
C LYS A 123 4.86 -19.86 -14.62
N ARG A 124 5.96 -19.44 -14.00
CA ARG A 124 6.94 -20.37 -13.43
C ARG A 124 6.31 -21.20 -12.30
N THR A 125 5.47 -20.59 -11.46
CA THR A 125 4.75 -21.32 -10.40
C THR A 125 3.79 -22.35 -11.01
N PHE A 126 3.09 -22.01 -12.09
CA PHE A 126 2.25 -22.97 -12.81
C PHE A 126 3.08 -24.12 -13.39
N ASP A 127 4.21 -23.80 -14.04
CA ASP A 127 5.14 -24.78 -14.62
C ASP A 127 5.65 -25.75 -13.52
N GLU A 128 6.03 -25.23 -12.35
CA GLU A 128 6.49 -26.03 -11.20
C GLU A 128 5.41 -26.97 -10.66
N ILE A 129 4.13 -26.55 -10.64
CA ILE A 129 3.04 -27.42 -10.21
C ILE A 129 2.86 -28.58 -11.19
N VAL A 130 2.93 -28.30 -12.49
CA VAL A 130 2.88 -29.32 -13.54
C VAL A 130 4.03 -30.30 -13.39
N GLU A 131 5.27 -29.79 -13.23
CA GLU A 131 6.47 -30.59 -13.01
C GLU A 131 6.39 -31.47 -11.75
N ALA A 132 5.75 -30.97 -10.68
CA ALA A 132 5.64 -31.69 -9.42
C ALA A 132 4.55 -32.78 -9.40
N HIS A 133 3.54 -32.70 -10.28
CA HIS A 133 2.34 -33.57 -10.21
C HIS A 133 2.09 -34.41 -11.48
N ALA A 134 2.80 -34.14 -12.58
CA ALA A 134 2.77 -34.96 -13.78
C ALA A 134 4.08 -35.76 -13.91
N ASP A 135 4.01 -36.94 -14.54
CA ASP A 135 5.25 -37.59 -14.97
C ASP A 135 5.93 -36.76 -16.08
N ARG A 136 7.21 -37.05 -16.32
CA ARG A 136 8.06 -36.25 -17.21
C ARG A 136 7.50 -36.10 -18.62
N GLU A 137 6.85 -37.13 -19.16
CA GLU A 137 6.30 -37.11 -20.52
C GLU A 137 5.02 -36.26 -20.56
N ARG A 138 4.11 -36.44 -19.60
CA ARG A 138 2.91 -35.60 -19.46
C ARG A 138 3.26 -34.14 -19.18
N ALA A 139 4.22 -33.88 -18.30
CA ALA A 139 4.69 -32.53 -18.02
C ALA A 139 5.23 -31.85 -19.29
N ALA A 140 6.07 -32.53 -20.07
CA ALA A 140 6.58 -32.00 -21.33
C ALA A 140 5.44 -31.71 -22.34
N ALA A 141 4.43 -32.57 -22.42
CA ALA A 141 3.28 -32.36 -23.30
C ALA A 141 2.41 -31.16 -22.87
N ILE A 142 2.22 -30.95 -21.56
CA ILE A 142 1.50 -29.79 -21.03
C ILE A 142 2.30 -28.50 -21.27
N LEU A 143 3.58 -28.50 -20.90
CA LEU A 143 4.45 -27.33 -21.01
C LEU A 143 4.68 -26.90 -22.47
N SER A 144 4.64 -27.82 -23.43
CA SER A 144 4.77 -27.46 -24.87
C SER A 144 3.45 -27.05 -25.53
N ASN A 145 2.32 -27.16 -24.82
CA ASN A 145 1.00 -26.89 -25.39
C ASN A 145 0.76 -25.37 -25.59
N PRO A 146 0.38 -24.89 -26.80
CA PRO A 146 0.16 -23.47 -27.05
C PRO A 146 -0.98 -22.85 -26.24
N PHE A 147 -2.03 -23.62 -25.97
CA PHE A 147 -3.14 -23.19 -25.12
C PHE A 147 -2.69 -23.02 -23.67
N TYR A 148 -1.88 -23.94 -23.15
CA TYR A 148 -1.25 -23.81 -21.83
C TYR A 148 -0.38 -22.55 -21.72
N GLN A 149 0.48 -22.29 -22.72
CA GLN A 149 1.34 -21.10 -22.72
C GLN A 149 0.52 -19.80 -22.71
N SER A 150 -0.61 -19.79 -23.41
CA SER A 150 -1.54 -18.65 -23.42
C SER A 150 -2.27 -18.47 -22.09
N LEU A 151 -2.71 -19.57 -21.45
CA LEU A 151 -3.40 -19.54 -20.16
C LEU A 151 -2.46 -19.15 -19.00
N SER A 152 -1.27 -19.74 -18.94
CA SER A 152 -0.29 -19.54 -17.87
C SER A 152 0.32 -18.14 -17.85
N ALA A 153 0.23 -17.39 -18.96
CA ALA A 153 0.83 -16.07 -19.10
C ALA A 153 -0.02 -14.88 -18.59
N GLY A 154 -1.31 -15.05 -18.29
CA GLY A 154 -2.12 -13.86 -17.94
C GLY A 154 -3.60 -14.06 -17.63
N PHE A 155 -4.02 -15.23 -17.14
CA PHE A 155 -5.43 -15.43 -16.82
C PHE A 155 -5.84 -14.74 -15.51
N ALA A 156 -6.85 -13.87 -15.55
CA ALA A 156 -7.37 -13.15 -14.39
C ALA A 156 -7.85 -14.11 -13.29
N GLY A 157 -7.45 -13.85 -12.04
CA GLY A 157 -7.76 -14.70 -10.87
C GLY A 157 -6.76 -15.84 -10.60
N THR A 158 -5.72 -16.01 -11.42
CA THR A 158 -4.64 -16.97 -11.16
C THR A 158 -3.55 -16.39 -10.25
N GLN A 159 -3.37 -15.07 -10.20
CA GLN A 159 -2.31 -14.43 -9.41
C GLN A 159 -2.48 -14.72 -7.92
N GLU A 160 -3.71 -14.58 -7.42
CA GLU A 160 -4.10 -14.83 -6.05
C GLU A 160 -3.86 -16.28 -5.65
N TYR A 161 -4.28 -17.22 -6.51
CA TYR A 161 -4.02 -18.63 -6.29
C TYR A 161 -2.52 -18.95 -6.32
N MET A 162 -1.78 -18.44 -7.30
CA MET A 162 -0.36 -18.75 -7.45
C MET A 162 0.45 -18.22 -6.27
N ALA A 163 0.03 -17.08 -5.72
CA ALA A 163 0.58 -16.57 -4.47
C ALA A 163 0.30 -17.53 -3.30
N MET A 164 -0.92 -18.05 -3.16
CA MET A 164 -1.27 -19.04 -2.13
C MET A 164 -0.49 -20.34 -2.29
N GLU A 165 -0.39 -20.87 -3.51
CA GLU A 165 0.41 -22.07 -3.78
C GLU A 165 1.88 -21.83 -3.43
N LYS A 166 2.45 -20.69 -3.86
CA LYS A 166 3.84 -20.37 -3.54
C LYS A 166 4.06 -20.22 -2.04
N LEU A 167 3.17 -19.54 -1.32
CA LEU A 167 3.20 -19.44 0.14
C LEU A 167 3.14 -20.83 0.80
N GLY A 168 2.24 -21.69 0.33
CA GLY A 168 2.13 -23.08 0.79
C GLY A 168 3.41 -23.87 0.56
N GLN A 169 4.04 -23.72 -0.62
CA GLN A 169 5.34 -24.34 -0.93
C GLN A 169 6.45 -23.84 0.00
N LEU A 170 6.53 -22.53 0.25
CA LEU A 170 7.54 -21.95 1.14
C LEU A 170 7.34 -22.46 2.58
N ARG A 171 6.09 -22.49 3.06
CA ARG A 171 5.79 -22.99 4.41
C ARG A 171 6.08 -24.48 4.54
N ALA A 172 5.80 -25.29 3.52
CA ALA A 172 6.01 -26.73 3.54
C ALA A 172 7.50 -27.15 3.57
N ARG A 173 8.40 -26.33 3.02
CA ARG A 173 9.86 -26.58 3.08
C ARG A 173 10.44 -26.39 4.48
N ASP A 174 9.77 -25.60 5.32
CA ASP A 174 10.21 -25.24 6.67
C ASP A 174 11.64 -24.69 6.74
N GLU A 175 12.12 -24.08 5.65
CA GLU A 175 13.47 -23.51 5.53
C GLU A 175 13.60 -22.12 6.18
N TRP A 176 12.48 -21.42 6.36
CA TRP A 176 12.40 -20.07 6.92
C TRP A 176 11.58 -20.06 8.19
N ASP A 177 12.05 -19.29 9.16
CA ASP A 177 11.36 -19.06 10.41
C ASP A 177 10.15 -18.13 10.15
N LEU A 178 10.33 -17.10 9.32
CA LEU A 178 9.32 -16.11 9.01
C LEU A 178 9.15 -15.92 7.51
N ILE A 179 7.89 -15.90 7.05
CA ILE A 179 7.52 -15.51 5.68
C ILE A 179 6.74 -14.20 5.76
N ILE A 180 7.22 -13.17 5.07
CA ILE A 180 6.51 -11.89 4.94
C ILE A 180 5.94 -11.79 3.54
N VAL A 181 4.62 -11.59 3.43
CA VAL A 181 3.90 -11.53 2.16
C VAL A 181 3.54 -10.08 1.84
N ASP A 182 4.09 -9.57 0.74
CA ASP A 182 3.72 -8.28 0.15
C ASP A 182 2.65 -8.47 -0.94
N THR A 183 1.48 -7.87 -0.70
CA THR A 183 0.30 -8.06 -1.54
C THR A 183 0.17 -7.00 -2.65
N PRO A 184 -0.49 -7.32 -3.79
CA PRO A 184 -0.65 -6.37 -4.89
C PRO A 184 -1.44 -5.10 -4.52
N PRO A 185 -1.33 -4.01 -5.30
CA PRO A 185 -2.15 -2.82 -5.10
C PRO A 185 -3.60 -3.08 -5.55
N SER A 186 -4.49 -3.41 -4.62
CA SER A 186 -5.91 -3.58 -4.96
C SER A 186 -6.82 -3.28 -3.77
N ARG A 187 -7.98 -2.67 -4.06
CA ARG A 187 -9.18 -2.65 -3.18
C ARG A 187 -9.59 -4.07 -2.75
N SER A 188 -9.16 -5.03 -3.55
CA SER A 188 -9.32 -6.45 -3.36
C SER A 188 -7.99 -7.11 -2.94
N ALA A 189 -7.16 -6.50 -2.10
CA ALA A 189 -5.98 -7.22 -1.56
C ALA A 189 -6.39 -8.46 -0.73
N LEU A 190 -7.69 -8.62 -0.41
CA LEU A 190 -8.29 -9.84 0.11
C LEU A 190 -8.84 -10.78 -0.98
N ASP A 191 -8.83 -10.42 -2.26
CA ASP A 191 -9.03 -11.39 -3.37
C ASP A 191 -7.97 -12.49 -3.30
N PHE A 192 -6.77 -12.17 -2.80
CA PHE A 192 -5.75 -13.15 -2.42
C PHE A 192 -6.30 -14.26 -1.50
N LEU A 193 -7.21 -13.90 -0.58
CA LEU A 193 -7.91 -14.83 0.31
C LEU A 193 -9.07 -15.57 -0.39
N ASP A 194 -9.68 -14.99 -1.43
CA ASP A 194 -10.76 -15.63 -2.19
C ASP A 194 -10.27 -16.65 -3.25
N ALA A 195 -8.97 -16.97 -3.26
CA ALA A 195 -8.35 -17.93 -4.17
C ALA A 195 -9.07 -19.30 -4.26
N PRO A 196 -9.55 -19.93 -3.15
CA PRO A 196 -10.28 -21.20 -3.24
C PRO A 196 -11.59 -21.09 -4.03
N LYS A 197 -12.34 -19.99 -3.83
CA LYS A 197 -13.62 -19.73 -4.49
C LYS A 197 -13.41 -19.45 -5.98
N ARG A 198 -12.40 -18.64 -6.32
CA ARG A 198 -12.08 -18.26 -7.70
C ARG A 198 -11.60 -19.45 -8.52
N LEU A 199 -10.74 -20.29 -7.97
CA LEU A 199 -10.29 -21.50 -8.67
C LEU A 199 -11.43 -22.51 -8.86
N GLY A 200 -12.30 -22.70 -7.85
CA GLY A 200 -13.48 -23.54 -7.99
C GLY A 200 -14.36 -23.07 -9.14
N SER A 201 -14.66 -21.77 -9.21
CA SER A 201 -15.45 -21.17 -10.30
C SER A 201 -14.80 -21.32 -11.69
N PHE A 202 -13.46 -21.33 -11.76
CA PHE A 202 -12.72 -21.57 -13.00
C PHE A 202 -12.90 -23.01 -13.49
N LEU A 203 -12.62 -23.99 -12.63
CA LEU A 203 -12.72 -25.42 -12.97
C LEU A 203 -14.18 -25.85 -13.24
N ASP A 204 -15.12 -25.25 -12.52
CA ASP A 204 -16.57 -25.49 -12.70
C ASP A 204 -17.17 -24.68 -13.86
N GLY A 205 -16.37 -23.84 -14.53
CA GLY A 205 -16.80 -23.02 -15.64
C GLY A 205 -17.45 -23.85 -16.74
N LYS A 206 -18.61 -23.39 -17.26
CA LYS A 206 -19.41 -24.11 -18.27
C LYS A 206 -18.59 -24.54 -19.50
N LEU A 207 -17.55 -23.77 -19.85
CA LEU A 207 -16.65 -24.08 -20.96
C LEU A 207 -15.75 -25.29 -20.64
N ILE A 208 -15.08 -25.31 -19.48
CA ILE A 208 -14.26 -26.45 -19.06
C ILE A 208 -15.14 -27.69 -18.90
N ARG A 209 -16.31 -27.55 -18.26
CA ARG A 209 -17.28 -28.66 -18.08
C ARG A 209 -17.83 -29.23 -19.40
N LEU A 210 -17.99 -28.39 -20.43
CA LEU A 210 -18.40 -28.83 -21.77
C LEU A 210 -17.26 -29.55 -22.51
N LEU A 211 -16.00 -29.20 -22.22
CA LEU A 211 -14.80 -29.78 -22.82
C LEU A 211 -14.31 -31.06 -22.10
N THR A 212 -14.52 -31.15 -20.77
CA THR A 212 -14.20 -32.32 -19.93
C THR A 212 -15.32 -33.35 -19.89
N ALA A 213 -16.53 -33.00 -20.36
CA ALA A 213 -17.65 -33.93 -20.43
C ALA A 213 -17.22 -35.18 -21.24
N PRO A 214 -17.28 -36.39 -20.67
CA PRO A 214 -16.79 -37.57 -21.34
C PRO A 214 -17.56 -37.79 -22.63
N ALA A 215 -16.84 -37.90 -23.75
CA ALA A 215 -17.38 -38.31 -25.06
C ALA A 215 -18.11 -39.68 -25.01
N LYS A 216 -18.03 -40.38 -23.87
CA LYS A 216 -18.70 -41.65 -23.60
C LYS A 216 -20.14 -41.52 -23.09
N LEU A 217 -20.69 -40.32 -22.88
CA LEU A 217 -22.14 -40.14 -22.72
C LEU A 217 -22.91 -40.16 -24.07
N GLY A 218 -22.32 -40.76 -25.10
CA GLY A 218 -22.90 -41.01 -26.42
C GLY A 218 -23.37 -42.46 -26.63
N GLY A 219 -23.66 -43.21 -25.56
CA GLY A 219 -24.20 -44.55 -25.67
C GLY A 219 -25.63 -44.53 -26.21
N ARG A 220 -25.81 -44.77 -27.53
CA ARG A 220 -27.00 -45.15 -28.35
C ARG A 220 -28.41 -44.55 -28.08
N ALA A 221 -28.70 -43.96 -26.92
CA ALA A 221 -29.97 -43.36 -26.52
C ALA A 221 -29.95 -41.82 -26.51
N GLY A 222 -28.78 -41.18 -26.34
CA GLY A 222 -28.63 -39.71 -26.34
C GLY A 222 -28.62 -39.04 -27.72
N MET A 223 -28.52 -39.83 -28.80
CA MET A 223 -28.32 -39.32 -30.17
C MET A 223 -29.59 -38.69 -30.80
N LYS A 224 -30.78 -38.93 -30.23
CA LYS A 224 -32.05 -38.52 -30.87
C LYS A 224 -32.52 -37.09 -30.53
N PHE A 225 -32.00 -36.46 -29.48
CA PHE A 225 -32.36 -35.08 -29.12
C PHE A 225 -31.30 -34.03 -29.47
N LEU A 226 -30.10 -34.42 -29.90
CA LEU A 226 -29.04 -33.47 -30.30
C LEU A 226 -29.04 -33.07 -31.79
N ASN A 227 -29.81 -33.75 -32.65
CA ASN A 227 -29.67 -33.57 -34.11
C ASN A 227 -30.39 -32.34 -34.71
N VAL A 228 -31.22 -31.60 -33.97
CA VAL A 228 -31.97 -30.47 -34.53
C VAL A 228 -31.42 -29.10 -34.09
N GLY A 229 -30.68 -29.01 -32.98
CA GLY A 229 -30.10 -27.74 -32.50
C GLY A 229 -28.57 -27.63 -32.55
N MET A 230 -27.84 -28.75 -32.58
CA MET A 230 -26.38 -28.75 -32.41
C MET A 230 -25.60 -28.57 -33.72
N SER A 231 -26.18 -28.95 -34.87
CA SER A 231 -25.48 -28.92 -36.17
C SER A 231 -25.28 -27.51 -36.73
N MET A 232 -26.10 -26.54 -36.31
CA MET A 232 -25.96 -25.14 -36.73
C MET A 232 -24.95 -24.35 -35.87
N MET A 233 -24.62 -24.84 -34.66
CA MET A 233 -23.73 -24.14 -33.73
C MET A 233 -22.30 -24.70 -33.73
N THR A 234 -22.08 -25.97 -34.09
CA THR A 234 -20.72 -26.55 -34.21
C THR A 234 -20.01 -26.13 -35.50
N GLY A 235 -20.75 -25.87 -36.58
CA GLY A 235 -20.18 -25.44 -37.86
C GLY A 235 -19.65 -24.00 -37.88
N THR A 236 -20.13 -23.14 -36.99
CA THR A 236 -19.71 -21.73 -36.87
C THR A 236 -18.63 -21.54 -35.81
N LEU A 237 -18.69 -22.26 -34.68
CA LEU A 237 -17.61 -22.28 -33.68
C LEU A 237 -16.31 -22.90 -34.22
N GLY A 238 -16.38 -24.00 -34.98
CA GLY A 238 -15.18 -24.64 -35.56
C GLY A 238 -14.54 -23.89 -36.74
N LYS A 239 -15.26 -22.94 -37.35
CA LYS A 239 -14.72 -22.07 -38.42
C LYS A 239 -14.14 -20.76 -37.88
N LEU A 240 -14.60 -20.29 -36.72
CA LEU A 240 -14.12 -19.06 -36.06
C LEU A 240 -13.01 -19.32 -35.03
N LEU A 241 -13.01 -20.48 -34.38
CA LEU A 241 -11.95 -20.97 -33.50
C LEU A 241 -11.28 -22.15 -34.22
N GLY A 242 -10.18 -21.91 -34.92
CA GLY A 242 -9.56 -22.91 -35.80
C GLY A 242 -9.38 -24.28 -35.13
N GLY A 243 -9.59 -25.37 -35.90
CA GLY A 243 -9.58 -26.76 -35.38
C GLY A 243 -8.32 -27.16 -34.60
N GLN A 244 -7.21 -26.44 -34.79
CA GLN A 244 -5.99 -26.61 -34.01
C GLN A 244 -6.16 -26.19 -32.54
N LEU A 245 -6.84 -25.07 -32.26
CA LEU A 245 -7.08 -24.60 -30.89
C LEU A 245 -7.93 -25.61 -30.11
N LEU A 246 -8.97 -26.16 -30.74
CA LEU A 246 -9.80 -27.21 -30.14
C LEU A 246 -8.99 -28.45 -29.79
N LYS A 247 -8.05 -28.84 -30.65
CA LYS A 247 -7.14 -29.97 -30.41
C LYS A 247 -6.19 -29.68 -29.25
N ASP A 248 -5.59 -28.49 -29.21
CA ASP A 248 -4.69 -28.06 -28.14
C ASP A 248 -5.40 -28.04 -26.78
N VAL A 249 -6.65 -27.55 -26.74
CA VAL A 249 -7.51 -27.57 -25.55
C VAL A 249 -7.82 -29.00 -25.11
N GLN A 250 -8.17 -29.90 -26.03
CA GLN A 250 -8.47 -31.30 -25.70
C GLN A 250 -7.23 -32.04 -25.14
N THR A 251 -6.07 -31.84 -25.76
CA THR A 251 -4.80 -32.42 -25.28
C THR A 251 -4.44 -31.90 -23.89
N PHE A 252 -4.61 -30.59 -23.66
CA PHE A 252 -4.43 -29.98 -22.35
C PHE A 252 -5.39 -30.60 -21.31
N VAL A 253 -6.69 -30.63 -21.58
CA VAL A 253 -7.70 -31.17 -20.66
C VAL A 253 -7.42 -32.64 -20.30
N ALA A 254 -7.07 -33.47 -21.28
CA ALA A 254 -6.74 -34.87 -21.04
C ALA A 254 -5.48 -35.05 -20.16
N ALA A 255 -4.50 -34.16 -20.29
CA ALA A 255 -3.30 -34.16 -19.46
C ALA A 255 -3.53 -33.52 -18.06
N MET A 256 -4.58 -32.71 -17.90
CA MET A 256 -4.92 -31.94 -16.69
C MET A 256 -5.74 -32.72 -15.66
N ASP A 257 -6.55 -33.71 -16.08
CA ASP A 257 -7.56 -34.40 -15.26
C ASP A 257 -7.00 -35.05 -13.97
N THR A 258 -5.70 -35.39 -13.97
CA THR A 258 -4.99 -35.96 -12.81
C THR A 258 -4.07 -34.96 -12.10
N THR A 259 -3.47 -34.02 -12.84
CA THR A 259 -2.49 -33.05 -12.35
C THR A 259 -3.15 -31.97 -11.47
N PHE A 260 -4.43 -31.66 -11.72
CA PHE A 260 -5.13 -30.54 -11.06
C PHE A 260 -6.14 -30.91 -9.97
N GLY A 261 -6.40 -32.21 -9.76
CA GLY A 261 -7.40 -32.68 -8.78
C GLY A 261 -7.11 -32.30 -7.31
N GLY A 262 -5.88 -31.89 -6.98
CA GLY A 262 -5.46 -31.49 -5.64
C GLY A 262 -5.41 -29.97 -5.38
N PHE A 263 -5.66 -29.13 -6.39
CA PHE A 263 -5.49 -27.68 -6.25
C PHE A 263 -6.41 -27.07 -5.18
N ARG A 264 -7.69 -27.47 -5.17
CA ARG A 264 -8.66 -26.97 -4.19
C ARG A 264 -8.20 -27.29 -2.77
N THR A 265 -7.76 -28.53 -2.53
CA THR A 265 -7.28 -29.00 -1.23
C THR A 265 -6.07 -28.20 -0.75
N ARG A 266 -5.11 -27.88 -1.62
CA ARG A 266 -3.92 -27.08 -1.25
C ARG A 266 -4.25 -25.62 -1.00
N ALA A 267 -5.13 -25.02 -1.80
CA ALA A 267 -5.63 -23.68 -1.54
C ALA A 267 -6.37 -23.63 -0.20
N ASP A 268 -7.24 -24.59 0.09
CA ASP A 268 -7.95 -24.69 1.37
C ASP A 268 -6.97 -24.88 2.54
N ALA A 269 -5.91 -25.68 2.37
CA ALA A 269 -4.89 -25.86 3.39
C ALA A 269 -4.11 -24.56 3.66
N THR A 270 -3.70 -23.85 2.61
CA THR A 270 -3.01 -22.56 2.75
C THR A 270 -3.92 -21.50 3.35
N TYR A 271 -5.20 -21.48 2.97
CA TYR A 271 -6.20 -20.61 3.56
C TYR A 271 -6.31 -20.80 5.08
N LYS A 272 -6.36 -22.05 5.53
CA LYS A 272 -6.36 -22.38 6.97
C LYS A 272 -5.06 -21.99 7.68
N LEU A 273 -3.91 -22.02 6.99
CA LEU A 273 -2.67 -21.49 7.55
C LEU A 273 -2.79 -20.00 7.85
N LEU A 274 -3.47 -19.24 6.99
CA LEU A 274 -3.68 -17.81 7.20
C LEU A 274 -4.62 -17.50 8.40
N GLN A 275 -5.54 -18.41 8.73
CA GLN A 275 -6.40 -18.31 9.92
C GLN A 275 -5.71 -18.80 11.20
N ALA A 276 -4.57 -19.47 11.10
CA ALA A 276 -3.90 -20.05 12.25
C ALA A 276 -3.21 -18.96 13.10
N PRO A 277 -3.07 -19.15 14.43
CA PRO A 277 -2.43 -18.19 15.33
C PRO A 277 -0.98 -17.82 14.98
N GLY A 278 -0.30 -18.63 14.17
CA GLY A 278 1.06 -18.32 13.66
C GLY A 278 1.09 -17.37 12.46
N THR A 279 -0.06 -16.85 12.04
CA THR A 279 -0.18 -15.82 11.00
C THR A 279 -0.66 -14.52 11.61
N ALA A 280 -0.08 -13.40 11.16
CA ALA A 280 -0.49 -12.06 11.51
C ALA A 280 -0.73 -11.20 10.26
N PHE A 281 -1.80 -10.42 10.26
CA PHE A 281 -2.10 -9.44 9.23
C PHE A 281 -1.75 -8.04 9.71
N LEU A 282 -1.07 -7.28 8.86
CA LEU A 282 -0.82 -5.86 9.03
C LEU A 282 -1.48 -5.09 7.89
N VAL A 283 -2.43 -4.23 8.24
CA VAL A 283 -3.05 -3.31 7.28
C VAL A 283 -2.16 -2.09 7.19
N VAL A 284 -1.79 -1.65 5.98
CA VAL A 284 -0.97 -0.46 5.74
C VAL A 284 -1.85 0.60 5.07
N ALA A 285 -1.83 1.82 5.58
CA ALA A 285 -2.60 2.94 5.04
C ALA A 285 -1.85 4.26 5.18
N ALA A 286 -2.11 5.21 4.27
CA ALA A 286 -1.76 6.60 4.49
C ALA A 286 -2.84 7.30 5.34
N PRO A 287 -2.56 8.42 6.02
CA PRO A 287 -3.54 9.21 6.79
C PRO A 287 -4.53 9.98 5.90
N GLU A 288 -4.90 9.39 4.76
CA GLU A 288 -5.85 9.94 3.79
C GLU A 288 -7.21 9.28 3.94
N ARG A 289 -8.28 10.03 3.67
CA ARG A 289 -9.66 9.56 3.86
C ARG A 289 -9.98 8.26 3.11
N ASP A 290 -9.53 8.13 1.88
CA ASP A 290 -9.85 6.96 1.07
C ASP A 290 -8.98 5.75 1.45
N ALA A 291 -7.69 5.96 1.78
CA ALA A 291 -6.82 4.91 2.29
C ALA A 291 -7.33 4.35 3.64
N LEU A 292 -7.73 5.21 4.59
CA LEU A 292 -8.28 4.78 5.87
C LEU A 292 -9.67 4.14 5.75
N ARG A 293 -10.48 4.56 4.78
CA ARG A 293 -11.76 3.88 4.48
C ARG A 293 -11.52 2.46 3.96
N GLU A 294 -10.55 2.28 3.08
CA GLU A 294 -10.15 0.96 2.61
C GLU A 294 -9.56 0.14 3.75
N ALA A 295 -8.73 0.72 4.61
CA ALA A 295 -8.20 0.05 5.80
C ALA A 295 -9.31 -0.48 6.72
N ALA A 296 -10.35 0.32 6.98
CA ALA A 296 -11.51 -0.10 7.77
C ALA A 296 -12.22 -1.30 7.12
N TYR A 297 -12.42 -1.27 5.80
CA TYR A 297 -12.95 -2.41 5.06
C TYR A 297 -12.07 -3.67 5.20
N PHE A 298 -10.74 -3.53 5.15
CA PHE A 298 -9.83 -4.65 5.38
C PHE A 298 -9.97 -5.22 6.79
N VAL A 299 -10.02 -4.37 7.82
CA VAL A 299 -10.20 -4.80 9.22
C VAL A 299 -11.48 -5.61 9.38
N GLU A 300 -12.62 -5.08 8.91
CA GLU A 300 -13.91 -5.76 8.99
C GLU A 300 -13.90 -7.11 8.25
N ARG A 301 -13.29 -7.15 7.06
CA ARG A 301 -13.24 -8.35 6.24
C ARG A 301 -12.30 -9.42 6.80
N LEU A 302 -11.18 -9.02 7.42
CA LEU A 302 -10.28 -9.95 8.14
C LEU A 302 -10.99 -10.57 9.34
N ALA A 303 -11.72 -9.76 10.12
CA ALA A 303 -12.54 -10.26 11.23
C ALA A 303 -13.63 -11.23 10.75
N ALA A 304 -14.29 -10.94 9.62
CA ALA A 304 -15.33 -11.80 9.06
C ALA A 304 -14.81 -13.15 8.52
N GLU A 305 -13.51 -13.27 8.27
CA GLU A 305 -12.85 -14.49 7.77
C GLU A 305 -11.93 -15.14 8.82
N ASP A 306 -12.04 -14.75 10.09
CA ASP A 306 -11.24 -15.26 11.22
C ASP A 306 -9.72 -15.14 10.99
N MET A 307 -9.28 -14.06 10.33
CA MET A 307 -7.87 -13.79 10.06
C MET A 307 -7.26 -12.95 11.20
N PRO A 308 -6.14 -13.38 11.83
CA PRO A 308 -5.58 -12.67 12.98
C PRO A 308 -4.95 -11.32 12.58
N LEU A 309 -5.63 -10.22 12.91
CA LEU A 309 -5.13 -8.86 12.70
C LEU A 309 -4.16 -8.48 13.83
N ALA A 310 -2.91 -8.15 13.48
CA ALA A 310 -1.94 -7.59 14.42
C ALA A 310 -2.16 -6.07 14.60
N GLY A 311 -2.45 -5.35 13.53
CA GLY A 311 -2.74 -3.90 13.62
C GLY A 311 -2.68 -3.15 12.30
N LEU A 312 -2.68 -1.83 12.41
CA LEU A 312 -2.59 -0.85 11.34
C LEU A 312 -1.21 -0.17 11.37
N VAL A 313 -0.54 -0.14 10.23
CA VAL A 313 0.59 0.75 9.97
C VAL A 313 0.07 1.99 9.26
N LEU A 314 0.07 3.13 9.95
CA LEU A 314 -0.23 4.42 9.38
C LEU A 314 1.06 5.03 8.83
N ASN A 315 1.26 4.90 7.52
CA ASN A 315 2.47 5.33 6.84
C ASN A 315 2.33 6.77 6.30
N ARG A 316 3.47 7.45 6.11
CA ARG A 316 3.54 8.83 5.62
C ARG A 316 2.78 9.83 6.50
N VAL A 317 2.86 9.66 7.82
CA VAL A 317 2.30 10.63 8.75
C VAL A 317 3.11 11.91 8.71
N HIS A 318 2.46 13.04 8.48
CA HIS A 318 3.13 14.32 8.54
C HIS A 318 3.19 14.80 10.00
N GLY A 319 4.28 15.50 10.33
CA GLY A 319 4.41 16.24 11.58
C GLY A 319 4.86 17.68 11.31
N SER A 320 4.85 18.52 12.34
CA SER A 320 5.43 19.86 12.30
C SER A 320 6.27 20.10 13.56
N GLY A 321 7.51 20.57 13.39
CA GLY A 321 8.35 21.04 14.50
C GLY A 321 7.91 22.40 15.07
N ALA A 322 6.93 23.06 14.43
CA ALA A 322 6.37 24.35 14.84
C ALA A 322 4.86 24.22 15.15
N ALA A 323 4.45 23.12 15.79
CA ALA A 323 3.04 22.84 16.10
C ALA A 323 2.38 23.94 16.97
N GLN A 324 3.16 24.70 17.73
CA GLN A 324 2.71 25.84 18.53
C GLN A 324 2.11 27.01 17.70
N LEU A 325 2.43 27.10 16.41
CA LEU A 325 1.86 28.12 15.52
C LEU A 325 0.67 27.52 14.76
N SER A 326 -0.56 27.92 15.13
CA SER A 326 -1.76 27.44 14.45
C SER A 326 -1.87 27.99 13.02
N ALA A 327 -2.68 27.32 12.19
CA ALA A 327 -2.93 27.77 10.82
C ALA A 327 -3.54 29.18 10.80
N GLU A 328 -4.49 29.47 11.69
CA GLU A 328 -5.16 30.77 11.77
C GLU A 328 -4.18 31.88 12.17
N ARG A 329 -3.30 31.60 13.13
CA ARG A 329 -2.27 32.56 13.57
C ARG A 329 -1.24 32.82 12.47
N ALA A 330 -0.85 31.78 11.74
CA ALA A 330 0.08 31.91 10.62
C ALA A 330 -0.52 32.73 9.47
N LEU A 331 -1.77 32.48 9.09
CA LEU A 331 -2.46 33.26 8.06
C LEU A 331 -2.64 34.72 8.48
N ALA A 332 -3.09 34.98 9.71
CA ALA A 332 -3.23 36.34 10.21
C ALA A 332 -1.87 37.09 10.24
N ALA A 333 -0.78 36.40 10.57
CA ALA A 333 0.55 36.98 10.52
C ALA A 333 1.02 37.26 9.08
N ALA A 334 0.71 36.37 8.13
CA ALA A 334 1.02 36.59 6.71
C ALA A 334 0.26 37.80 6.14
N GLU A 335 -1.04 37.90 6.42
CA GLU A 335 -1.88 39.04 6.00
C GLU A 335 -1.32 40.37 6.53
N ASN A 336 -0.89 40.41 7.79
CA ASN A 336 -0.29 41.62 8.36
C ASN A 336 1.03 42.03 7.69
N LEU A 337 1.84 41.06 7.23
CA LEU A 337 3.09 41.31 6.52
C LEU A 337 2.83 41.80 5.09
N ASP A 338 1.84 41.25 4.40
CA ASP A 338 1.44 41.71 3.07
C ASP A 338 0.90 43.16 3.13
N LEU A 339 0.11 43.48 4.17
CA LEU A 339 -0.39 44.84 4.41
C LEU A 339 0.73 45.84 4.76
N ALA A 340 1.78 45.39 5.44
CA ALA A 340 2.94 46.22 5.75
C ALA A 340 3.82 46.48 4.51
N ALA A 341 3.94 45.49 3.62
CA ALA A 341 4.70 45.56 2.38
C ALA A 341 3.99 46.40 1.29
N ASP A 342 2.65 46.48 1.30
CA ASP A 342 1.87 47.35 0.40
C ASP A 342 0.68 48.05 1.11
N PRO A 343 0.94 49.20 1.77
CA PRO A 343 -0.07 49.96 2.53
C PRO A 343 -1.21 50.55 1.67
N GLY A 344 -1.09 50.53 0.33
CA GLY A 344 -2.07 51.11 -0.60
C GLY A 344 -3.14 50.12 -1.10
N SER A 345 -3.02 48.83 -0.77
CA SER A 345 -3.90 47.78 -1.29
C SER A 345 -5.26 47.67 -0.59
N THR A 346 -5.43 48.24 0.61
CA THR A 346 -6.67 48.19 1.40
C THR A 346 -7.82 49.06 0.88
N GLU A 347 -7.55 50.11 0.09
CA GLU A 347 -8.63 50.97 -0.43
C GLU A 347 -9.44 50.31 -1.56
N ASN A 348 -8.98 49.20 -2.15
CA ASN A 348 -9.65 48.54 -3.28
C ASN A 348 -10.48 47.28 -2.90
N LEU A 349 -10.43 46.82 -1.64
CA LEU A 349 -11.14 45.62 -1.20
C LEU A 349 -12.57 45.89 -0.70
N GLU A 350 -12.91 47.13 -0.35
CA GLU A 350 -14.27 47.50 0.06
C GLU A 350 -15.24 47.69 -1.13
N GLU A 351 -14.74 47.95 -2.35
CA GLU A 351 -15.57 48.24 -3.52
C GLU A 351 -16.03 46.98 -4.30
N SER A 352 -15.47 45.80 -4.00
CA SER A 352 -15.78 44.56 -4.74
C SER A 352 -16.85 43.65 -4.09
N ARG A 353 -17.57 44.13 -3.06
CA ARG A 353 -18.72 43.39 -2.50
C ARG A 353 -20.05 43.96 -3.03
N ILE A 354 -20.75 43.10 -3.78
CA ILE A 354 -22.16 43.13 -4.18
C ILE A 354 -22.44 43.82 -5.53
N VAL A 355 -22.52 43.01 -6.59
CA VAL A 355 -23.60 43.12 -7.58
C VAL A 355 -24.04 41.73 -8.03
N ASP A 356 -25.25 41.33 -7.65
CA ASP A 356 -26.01 40.23 -8.28
C ASP A 356 -26.34 40.64 -9.72
N GLN A 357 -26.05 39.78 -10.70
CA GLN A 357 -26.83 39.74 -11.93
C GLN A 357 -26.82 38.34 -12.57
N GLU A 358 -27.99 37.71 -12.53
CA GLU A 358 -28.34 36.49 -13.27
C GLU A 358 -28.32 36.71 -14.80
N GLY A 359 -27.92 35.66 -15.53
CA GLY A 359 -28.70 35.22 -16.70
C GLY A 359 -28.11 35.36 -18.12
N GLY A 360 -27.54 34.25 -18.63
CA GLY A 360 -27.56 33.86 -20.07
C GLY A 360 -26.52 34.55 -20.98
N LYS A 361 -25.92 33.93 -22.01
CA LYS A 361 -26.18 32.71 -22.80
C LYS A 361 -24.87 32.23 -23.44
N ALA A 362 -24.86 30.94 -23.76
CA ALA A 362 -23.85 30.22 -24.54
C ALA A 362 -23.60 30.79 -25.95
N GLY A 363 -22.37 30.61 -26.45
CA GLY A 363 -22.00 30.89 -27.84
C GLY A 363 -20.62 30.36 -28.24
N LEU A 364 -20.63 29.17 -28.84
CA LEU A 364 -19.51 28.44 -29.45
C LEU A 364 -18.74 29.19 -30.56
N ARG A 365 -17.50 28.72 -30.78
CA ARG A 365 -16.77 28.47 -32.07
C ARG A 365 -15.64 29.41 -32.53
N ASN A 366 -14.48 28.74 -32.65
CA ASN A 366 -13.56 28.65 -33.80
C ASN A 366 -12.48 29.74 -34.04
N SER A 367 -11.22 29.29 -33.95
CA SER A 367 -10.03 29.72 -34.72
C SER A 367 -10.25 29.54 -36.25
N PRO A 368 -9.31 29.82 -37.18
CA PRO A 368 -7.88 30.23 -37.08
C PRO A 368 -7.56 31.42 -38.04
N ASP A 369 -6.35 31.96 -38.26
CA ASP A 369 -5.23 31.38 -39.02
C ASP A 369 -4.09 32.43 -39.18
N THR A 370 -2.87 31.97 -38.89
CA THR A 370 -1.62 32.07 -39.69
C THR A 370 -0.88 33.36 -40.07
N TYR A 371 0.45 33.14 -40.09
CA TYR A 371 1.51 33.67 -40.96
C TYR A 371 2.23 34.98 -40.57
N GLY A 372 3.46 34.80 -40.09
CA GLY A 372 4.59 35.04 -40.99
C GLY A 372 5.65 36.04 -40.52
N SER A 373 6.82 35.46 -40.22
CA SER A 373 8.12 35.90 -40.75
C SER A 373 9.05 36.65 -39.80
N SER A 374 10.06 35.88 -39.41
CA SER A 374 11.45 36.21 -39.07
C SER A 374 12.06 37.38 -39.84
N GLU A 375 12.88 38.16 -39.15
CA GLU A 375 14.25 38.48 -39.57
C GLU A 375 15.05 39.10 -38.41
N SER A 376 16.26 38.57 -38.19
CA SER A 376 17.35 39.22 -37.46
C SER A 376 18.41 39.61 -38.48
N PRO A 377 19.23 40.63 -38.17
CA PRO A 377 20.67 40.38 -38.31
C PRO A 377 21.49 40.85 -37.10
N ALA A 378 22.60 40.14 -36.90
CA ALA A 378 23.79 40.50 -36.13
C ALA A 378 24.35 41.87 -36.60
N ASP A 379 25.23 42.58 -35.90
CA ASP A 379 26.42 42.19 -35.15
C ASP A 379 26.93 43.47 -34.44
N LEU A 380 27.71 43.35 -33.36
CA LEU A 380 28.80 44.27 -32.90
C LEU A 380 29.12 43.99 -31.42
N THR A 381 30.35 43.53 -31.16
CA THR A 381 31.02 43.44 -29.83
C THR A 381 32.38 44.16 -29.93
N PRO A 382 33.14 44.41 -28.85
CA PRO A 382 32.82 44.54 -27.42
C PRO A 382 33.36 45.85 -26.80
N ALA A 383 32.85 46.27 -25.65
CA ALA A 383 33.56 47.23 -24.79
C ALA A 383 33.64 46.71 -23.36
N ASP A 384 34.88 46.50 -22.97
CA ASP A 384 35.47 46.14 -21.70
C ASP A 384 34.81 46.87 -20.50
N GLN A 385 34.12 46.11 -19.63
CA GLN A 385 33.85 46.52 -18.26
C GLN A 385 34.01 45.32 -17.33
N THR A 386 35.13 45.32 -16.63
CA THR A 386 35.46 44.56 -15.43
C THR A 386 34.23 44.38 -14.53
N PRO A 387 33.86 43.16 -14.10
CA PRO A 387 32.83 43.00 -13.09
C PRO A 387 33.42 43.49 -11.76
N ALA A 388 33.03 44.70 -11.35
CA ALA A 388 33.12 45.08 -9.95
C ALA A 388 32.27 44.08 -9.17
N SER A 389 32.92 43.37 -8.26
CA SER A 389 32.32 42.54 -7.23
C SER A 389 31.20 43.31 -6.53
N SER A 390 29.94 43.00 -6.86
CA SER A 390 28.81 43.37 -6.02
C SER A 390 28.82 42.44 -4.81
N GLU A 391 29.52 42.85 -3.77
CA GLU A 391 29.21 42.41 -2.41
C GLU A 391 27.71 42.61 -2.17
N GLY A 392 27.07 41.59 -1.60
CA GLY A 392 25.61 41.45 -1.56
C GLY A 392 24.88 42.68 -1.04
N SER A 393 23.98 43.22 -1.86
CA SER A 393 22.94 44.11 -1.36
C SER A 393 22.10 43.37 -0.32
N PRO A 394 21.82 43.97 0.85
CA PRO A 394 20.85 43.40 1.79
C PRO A 394 19.52 43.24 1.05
N ALA A 395 18.88 42.09 1.19
CA ALA A 395 17.51 41.92 0.73
C ALA A 395 16.69 43.09 1.27
N THR A 396 16.04 43.85 0.39
CA THR A 396 15.14 44.94 0.80
C THR A 396 14.13 44.39 1.81
N ASP A 397 13.84 45.11 2.91
CA ASP A 397 12.94 44.62 3.97
C ASP A 397 11.63 44.04 3.42
N GLY A 398 11.04 44.66 2.40
CA GLY A 398 9.83 44.13 1.74
C GLY A 398 9.98 42.77 1.04
N ALA A 399 11.19 42.40 0.59
CA ALA A 399 11.46 41.07 0.04
C ALA A 399 11.56 39.99 1.14
N VAL A 400 12.06 40.38 2.32
CA VAL A 400 12.08 39.51 3.49
C VAL A 400 10.67 39.31 4.04
N GLU A 401 9.86 40.37 4.09
CA GLU A 401 8.46 40.32 4.51
C GLU A 401 7.62 39.43 3.58
N GLN A 402 7.75 39.59 2.26
CA GLN A 402 7.07 38.75 1.27
C GLN A 402 7.48 37.27 1.38
N LEU A 403 8.78 36.98 1.56
CA LEU A 403 9.24 35.61 1.78
C LEU A 403 8.67 35.03 3.08
N THR A 404 8.62 35.84 4.14
CA THR A 404 8.10 35.44 5.44
C THR A 404 6.59 35.17 5.37
N ALA A 405 5.82 36.04 4.71
CA ALA A 405 4.40 35.83 4.46
C ALA A 405 4.15 34.53 3.67
N GLY A 406 4.93 34.28 2.60
CA GLY A 406 4.86 33.04 1.83
C GLY A 406 5.15 31.78 2.67
N LEU A 407 6.16 31.82 3.55
CA LEU A 407 6.47 30.72 4.46
C LEU A 407 5.37 30.48 5.50
N LEU A 408 4.74 31.54 6.00
CA LEU A 408 3.61 31.45 6.93
C LEU A 408 2.36 30.86 6.27
N ILE A 409 2.09 31.20 5.01
CA ILE A 409 1.01 30.59 4.22
C ILE A 409 1.27 29.09 4.04
N LEU A 410 2.48 28.71 3.62
CA LEU A 410 2.86 27.29 3.48
C LEU A 410 2.75 26.53 4.81
N HIS A 411 3.16 27.15 5.92
CA HIS A 411 2.99 26.58 7.25
C HIS A 411 1.51 26.39 7.60
N ALA A 412 0.66 27.38 7.32
CA ALA A 412 -0.77 27.28 7.56
C ALA A 412 -1.41 26.13 6.77
N GLU A 413 -1.06 25.98 5.49
CA GLU A 413 -1.50 24.85 4.66
C GLU A 413 -1.07 23.52 5.26
N ARG A 414 0.18 23.41 5.72
CA ARG A 414 0.70 22.22 6.41
C ARG A 414 -0.09 21.92 7.70
N MET A 415 -0.36 22.93 8.54
CA MET A 415 -1.13 22.76 9.77
C MET A 415 -2.59 22.35 9.51
N GLN A 416 -3.20 22.86 8.44
CA GLN A 416 -4.54 22.43 8.01
C GLN A 416 -4.54 20.98 7.52
N LEU A 417 -3.53 20.55 6.77
CA LEU A 417 -3.34 19.16 6.35
C LEU A 417 -3.23 18.25 7.57
N LEU A 418 -2.34 18.57 8.52
CA LEU A 418 -2.17 17.83 9.78
C LEU A 418 -3.49 17.70 10.55
N SER A 419 -4.26 18.79 10.63
CA SER A 419 -5.57 18.79 11.31
C SER A 419 -6.60 17.91 10.60
N ARG A 420 -6.50 17.71 9.27
CA ARG A 420 -7.37 16.80 8.50
C ARG A 420 -6.94 15.35 8.69
N GLU A 421 -5.63 15.08 8.65
CA GLU A 421 -5.04 13.77 8.90
C GLU A 421 -5.41 13.27 10.31
N GLN A 422 -5.16 14.10 11.32
CA GLN A 422 -5.53 13.85 12.72
C GLN A 422 -7.01 13.48 12.86
N ARG A 423 -7.93 14.29 12.32
CA ARG A 423 -9.38 14.02 12.40
C ARG A 423 -9.78 12.71 11.71
N THR A 424 -9.11 12.35 10.62
CA THR A 424 -9.39 11.11 9.89
C THR A 424 -8.88 9.90 10.68
N ARG A 425 -7.68 10.00 11.26
CA ARG A 425 -7.11 9.00 12.16
C ARG A 425 -7.96 8.79 13.41
N ASP A 426 -8.34 9.87 14.09
CA ASP A 426 -9.12 9.79 15.33
C ASP A 426 -10.50 9.16 15.09
N ARG A 427 -11.10 9.43 13.92
CA ARG A 427 -12.33 8.74 13.49
C ARG A 427 -12.11 7.25 13.28
N PHE A 428 -11.01 6.84 12.65
CA PHE A 428 -10.69 5.43 12.47
C PHE A 428 -10.49 4.75 13.83
N ALA A 429 -9.69 5.33 14.71
CA ALA A 429 -9.43 4.80 16.05
C ALA A 429 -10.70 4.69 16.91
N ALA A 430 -11.63 5.65 16.78
CA ALA A 430 -12.91 5.60 17.47
C ALA A 430 -13.84 4.49 16.94
N LEU A 431 -13.77 4.17 15.64
CA LEU A 431 -14.57 3.09 15.02
C LEU A 431 -13.96 1.71 15.25
N HIS A 432 -12.63 1.63 15.39
CA HIS A 432 -11.88 0.39 15.56
C HIS A 432 -10.93 0.45 16.77
N PRO A 433 -11.44 0.64 18.01
CA PRO A 433 -10.60 0.79 19.20
C PRO A 433 -9.79 -0.47 19.55
N GLU A 434 -10.16 -1.62 19.01
CA GLU A 434 -9.44 -2.88 19.13
C GLU A 434 -8.13 -2.94 18.33
N VAL A 435 -8.01 -2.11 17.29
CA VAL A 435 -6.89 -2.14 16.34
C VAL A 435 -5.71 -1.34 16.89
N ALA A 436 -4.57 -2.01 17.06
CA ALA A 436 -3.33 -1.36 17.42
C ALA A 436 -2.74 -0.61 16.21
N VAL A 437 -2.11 0.55 16.43
CA VAL A 437 -1.59 1.43 15.38
C VAL A 437 -0.10 1.73 15.60
N ALA A 438 0.69 1.59 14.53
CA ALA A 438 2.07 2.07 14.44
C ALA A 438 2.12 3.21 13.41
N GLU A 439 2.81 4.31 13.73
CA GLU A 439 2.92 5.46 12.85
C GLU A 439 4.33 5.56 12.25
N VAL A 440 4.40 5.71 10.93
CA VAL A 440 5.65 5.94 10.21
C VAL A 440 5.59 7.33 9.59
N ALA A 441 6.48 8.21 10.04
CA ALA A 441 6.54 9.56 9.52
C ALA A 441 6.95 9.60 8.04
N ALA A 442 6.46 10.59 7.29
CA ALA A 442 6.85 10.79 5.90
C ALA A 442 8.35 11.12 5.79
N LEU A 443 9.06 10.36 4.96
CA LEU A 443 10.48 10.60 4.64
C LEU A 443 10.61 11.60 3.47
N PRO A 444 11.70 12.40 3.41
CA PRO A 444 11.91 13.42 2.38
C PRO A 444 12.29 12.85 1.00
N GLY A 445 12.36 11.53 0.84
CA GLY A 445 12.73 10.86 -0.42
C GLY A 445 12.26 9.41 -0.46
N ASP A 446 12.47 8.76 -1.61
CA ASP A 446 12.11 7.36 -1.82
C ASP A 446 13.06 6.41 -1.06
N VAL A 447 12.51 5.33 -0.51
CA VAL A 447 13.30 4.27 0.13
C VAL A 447 13.71 3.25 -0.93
N HIS A 448 15.00 3.21 -1.24
CA HIS A 448 15.59 2.39 -2.30
C HIS A 448 16.86 1.63 -1.88
N ASP A 449 17.15 1.57 -0.58
CA ASP A 449 18.29 0.82 -0.06
C ASP A 449 18.01 0.27 1.36
N LEU A 450 18.92 -0.58 1.83
CA LEU A 450 18.81 -1.20 3.15
C LEU A 450 18.89 -0.18 4.30
N THR A 451 19.56 0.96 4.11
CA THR A 451 19.66 1.99 5.16
C THR A 451 18.32 2.67 5.37
N GLY A 452 17.63 3.06 4.29
CA GLY A 452 16.28 3.60 4.37
C GLY A 452 15.28 2.56 4.90
N LEU A 453 15.44 1.28 4.53
CA LEU A 453 14.60 0.21 5.10
C LEU A 453 14.82 0.02 6.61
N ARG A 454 16.06 0.16 7.11
CA ARG A 454 16.34 0.16 8.55
C ARG A 454 15.64 1.32 9.25
N ASP A 455 15.72 2.54 8.71
CA ASP A 455 15.04 3.71 9.28
C ASP A 455 13.52 3.47 9.37
N ILE A 456 12.89 2.90 8.33
CA ILE A 456 11.48 2.51 8.39
C ILE A 456 11.22 1.43 9.45
N GLY A 457 12.07 0.40 9.52
CA GLY A 457 11.97 -0.67 10.51
C GLY A 457 12.09 -0.17 11.94
N ASP A 458 13.02 0.76 12.19
CA ASP A 458 13.20 1.41 13.48
C ASP A 458 12.00 2.27 13.84
N ARG A 459 11.43 3.03 12.90
CA ARG A 459 10.19 3.81 13.13
C ARG A 459 8.97 2.94 13.40
N LEU A 460 8.87 1.77 12.77
CA LEU A 460 7.79 0.81 13.03
C LEU A 460 7.86 0.22 14.45
N ALA A 461 9.04 0.13 15.04
CA ALA A 461 9.25 -0.35 16.41
C ALA A 461 9.32 0.80 17.44
N ALA A 462 9.78 1.97 17.01
CA ALA A 462 9.85 3.16 17.83
C ALA A 462 8.44 3.70 18.01
N ASN A 463 7.89 3.47 19.21
CA ASN A 463 6.63 4.05 19.67
C ASN A 463 6.66 5.59 19.84
N ARG A 464 7.46 6.31 19.05
CA ARG A 464 7.52 7.78 19.01
C ARG A 464 7.77 8.26 17.58
N PRO A 465 6.97 9.19 17.05
CA PRO A 465 7.41 10.00 15.92
C PRO A 465 8.57 10.86 16.42
N GLU A 466 9.80 10.38 16.27
CA GLU A 466 10.97 11.24 16.41
C GLU A 466 10.91 12.28 15.29
N LEU A 467 10.56 13.51 15.67
CA LEU A 467 10.81 14.68 14.83
C LEU A 467 12.33 14.73 14.57
N PRO A 468 12.77 15.10 13.36
CA PRO A 468 14.18 15.28 13.08
C PRO A 468 14.75 16.29 14.09
N THR A 469 15.70 15.85 14.92
CA THR A 469 16.44 16.74 15.80
C THR A 469 17.14 17.77 14.94
N SER A 470 16.82 19.05 15.11
CA SER A 470 17.62 20.14 14.55
C SER A 470 19.08 19.92 14.97
N PRO A 471 20.06 20.05 14.06
CA PRO A 471 21.45 19.96 14.46
C PRO A 471 21.71 21.07 15.48
N GLY A 472 22.09 20.65 16.70
CA GLY A 472 22.34 21.55 17.81
C GLY A 472 23.36 22.61 17.43
N GLY A 473 22.97 23.88 17.57
CA GLY A 473 23.90 24.99 17.57
C GLY A 473 24.74 24.91 18.85
N ALA A 474 26.05 24.73 18.67
CA ALA A 474 27.06 24.97 19.67
C ALA A 474 27.21 26.46 19.98
#